data_AF-A0A433TXJ4-F1
#
_entry.id   AF-A0A433TXJ4-F1
#
_cell.length_a   1.000
_cell.length_b   1.000
_cell.length_c   1.000
_cell.angle_alpha   90.00
_cell.angle_beta   90.00
_cell.angle_gamma   90.00
#
_symmetry.space_group_name_H-M   'P 1'
#
loop_
_entity.id
_entity.type
_entity.pdbx_description
1 polymer ?
#
loop_
_entity_poly.entity_id
_entity_poly.type
_entity_poly.pdbx_seq_one_letter_code
_entity_poly.pdbx_strand_id
1 'polypeptide(L)'
;HGYLELLGIEIKHGSRGLLGIEVKHGSLGLLGIEIKHGYLELLGIEIKHGSRGLLGIEVKNGSLGLLGIEIKHGYLELLGIENKHGYLELLGIEVRHGSLGLLGIEVKHGYLELLALRVKHGSLGLLALEVKHGSLGLLGIEIKHGS
;
A
#
# COMPACT_ATOMS: atom_id res chain seq x y z
N HIS A 1 4.66 -7.39 21.62
CA HIS A 1 4.54 -7.84 20.23
C HIS A 1 3.06 -7.84 19.89
N GLY A 2 2.62 -6.88 19.07
CA GLY A 2 1.24 -6.80 18.61
C GLY A 2 1.17 -7.23 17.16
N TYR A 3 0.26 -8.15 16.84
CA TYR A 3 -0.07 -8.55 15.48
C TYR A 3 -1.50 -8.11 15.23
N LEU A 4 -1.71 -7.27 14.21
CA LEU A 4 -3.05 -6.91 13.75
C LEU A 4 -3.23 -7.44 12.34
N GLU A 5 -4.11 -8.43 12.19
CA GLU A 5 -4.40 -9.05 10.90
C GLU A 5 -5.89 -8.94 10.63
N LEU A 6 -6.26 -8.42 9.47
CA LEU A 6 -7.63 -8.50 8.97
C LEU A 6 -7.68 -9.40 7.73
N LEU A 7 -8.56 -10.39 7.80
CA LEU A 7 -8.74 -11.43 6.79
C LEU A 7 -10.14 -11.35 6.19
N GLY A 8 -10.26 -11.52 4.88
CA GLY A 8 -11.55 -11.80 4.22
C GLY A 8 -12.55 -10.64 4.28
N ILE A 9 -12.08 -9.40 4.10
CA ILE A 9 -12.97 -8.22 4.08
C ILE A 9 -13.69 -8.16 2.74
N GLU A 10 -15.02 -8.23 2.74
CA GLU A 10 -15.87 -7.94 1.57
C GLU A 10 -16.60 -6.60 1.75
N ILE A 11 -16.43 -5.68 0.79
CA ILE A 11 -17.18 -4.42 0.71
C ILE A 11 -18.02 -4.46 -0.58
N LYS A 12 -19.31 -4.74 -0.44
CA LYS A 12 -20.22 -4.77 -1.60
C LYS A 12 -20.53 -3.36 -2.12
N HIS A 13 -20.87 -2.46 -1.20
CA HIS A 13 -21.14 -1.05 -1.44
C HIS A 13 -20.68 -0.23 -0.23
N GLY A 14 -19.97 0.87 -0.46
CA GLY A 14 -19.60 1.84 0.59
C GLY A 14 -18.09 1.96 0.82
N SER A 15 -17.70 2.64 1.90
CA SER A 15 -16.29 2.96 2.18
C SER A 15 -15.86 2.42 3.54
N ARG A 16 -14.61 1.98 3.65
CA ARG A 16 -13.98 1.63 4.93
C ARG A 16 -12.64 2.33 5.07
N GLY A 17 -12.44 2.99 6.22
CA GLY A 17 -11.18 3.66 6.56
C GLY A 17 -10.57 3.05 7.82
N LEU A 18 -9.25 2.85 7.81
CA LEU A 18 -8.47 2.59 9.03
C LEU A 18 -7.52 3.77 9.26
N LEU A 19 -7.63 4.39 10.45
CA LEU A 19 -6.95 5.64 10.78
C LEU A 19 -6.07 5.48 12.02
N GLY A 20 -4.88 6.09 12.01
CA GLY A 20 -4.10 6.37 13.21
C GLY A 20 -3.55 5.13 13.92
N ILE A 21 -3.03 4.16 13.17
CA ILE A 21 -2.52 2.90 13.74
C ILE A 21 -1.03 3.05 14.10
N GLU A 22 -0.70 2.92 15.38
CA GLU A 22 0.70 2.82 15.86
C GLU A 22 1.04 1.38 16.27
N VAL A 23 2.10 0.82 15.70
CA VAL A 23 2.66 -0.49 16.08
C VAL A 23 4.12 -0.31 16.50
N LYS A 24 4.41 -0.48 17.80
CA LYS A 24 5.79 -0.37 18.30
C LYS A 24 6.67 -1.55 17.91
N HIS A 25 6.15 -2.77 18.08
CA HIS A 25 6.83 -4.02 17.72
C HIS A 25 5.82 -5.06 17.22
N GLY A 26 5.98 -5.54 15.99
CA GLY A 26 5.15 -6.57 15.37
C GLY A 26 4.70 -6.19 13.96
N SER A 27 3.65 -6.85 13.45
CA SER A 27 3.21 -6.63 12.06
C SER A 27 1.74 -6.27 11.92
N LEU A 28 1.42 -5.64 10.79
CA LEU A 28 0.06 -5.39 10.35
C LEU A 28 -0.20 -6.00 8.98
N GLY A 29 -1.17 -6.92 8.90
CA GLY A 29 -1.53 -7.64 7.69
C GLY A 29 -2.96 -7.36 7.24
N LEU A 30 -3.14 -7.17 5.94
CA LEU A 30 -4.45 -7.18 5.27
C LEU A 30 -4.43 -8.22 4.17
N LEU A 31 -5.32 -9.21 4.24
CA LEU A 31 -5.36 -10.34 3.30
C LEU A 31 -6.77 -10.56 2.75
N GLY A 32 -6.85 -10.76 1.43
CA GLY A 32 -8.06 -11.24 0.77
C GLY A 32 -9.19 -10.23 0.87
N ILE A 33 -8.96 -9.01 0.40
CA ILE A 33 -9.95 -7.93 0.42
C ILE A 33 -10.62 -7.86 -0.96
N GLU A 34 -11.96 -7.93 -1.00
CA GLU A 34 -12.75 -7.69 -2.21
C GLU A 34 -13.63 -6.45 -2.03
N ILE A 35 -13.54 -5.50 -2.97
CA ILE A 35 -14.37 -4.30 -3.02
C ILE A 35 -15.11 -4.30 -4.35
N LYS A 36 -16.44 -4.43 -4.32
CA LYS A 36 -17.26 -4.39 -5.55
C LYS A 36 -17.52 -2.96 -6.00
N HIS A 37 -18.02 -2.12 -5.09
CA HIS A 37 -18.29 -0.71 -5.33
C HIS A 37 -17.92 0.13 -4.11
N GLY A 38 -16.91 0.99 -4.20
CA GLY A 38 -16.55 1.92 -3.12
C GLY A 38 -15.06 2.01 -2.83
N TYR A 39 -14.69 2.23 -1.57
CA TYR A 39 -13.34 2.70 -1.25
C TYR A 39 -12.75 2.02 -0.01
N LEU A 40 -11.44 1.74 -0.05
CA LEU A 40 -10.65 1.39 1.13
C LEU A 40 -9.50 2.39 1.29
N GLU A 41 -9.46 3.03 2.45
CA GLU A 41 -8.43 4.00 2.79
C GLU A 41 -7.69 3.62 4.08
N LEU A 42 -6.37 3.80 4.04
CA LEU A 42 -5.45 3.50 5.13
C LEU A 42 -4.61 4.73 5.39
N LEU A 43 -4.85 5.42 6.51
CA LEU A 43 -4.24 6.71 6.81
C LEU A 43 -3.46 6.70 8.12
N GLY A 44 -2.26 7.28 8.11
CA GLY A 44 -1.51 7.62 9.31
C GLY A 44 -1.09 6.38 10.09
N ILE A 45 -0.30 5.53 9.45
CA ILE A 45 0.20 4.28 10.04
C ILE A 45 1.67 4.46 10.39
N GLU A 46 2.02 4.30 11.67
CA GLU A 46 3.41 4.29 12.13
C GLU A 46 3.80 2.90 12.64
N ILE A 47 4.90 2.35 12.10
CA ILE A 47 5.50 1.10 12.57
C ILE A 47 6.94 1.38 12.98
N LYS A 48 7.27 1.20 14.27
CA LYS A 48 8.64 1.44 14.75
C LYS A 48 9.57 0.27 14.41
N HIS A 49 9.11 -0.95 14.67
CA HIS A 49 9.84 -2.18 14.35
C HIS A 49 8.88 -3.28 13.88
N GLY A 50 9.06 -3.72 12.64
CA GLY A 50 8.32 -4.86 12.07
C GLY A 50 7.81 -4.56 10.66
N SER A 51 6.77 -5.26 10.25
CA SER A 51 6.37 -5.30 8.84
C SER A 51 4.90 -4.96 8.61
N ARG A 52 4.60 -4.51 7.39
CA ARG A 52 3.25 -4.37 6.90
C ARG A 52 3.08 -5.09 5.57
N GLY A 53 2.00 -5.86 5.45
CA GLY A 53 1.67 -6.61 4.24
C GLY A 53 0.24 -6.35 3.80
N LEU A 54 0.05 -6.04 2.53
CA LEU A 54 -1.26 -6.06 1.87
C LEU A 54 -1.21 -7.09 0.74
N LEU A 55 -2.02 -8.14 0.84
CA LEU A 55 -1.99 -9.28 -0.08
C LEU A 55 -3.37 -9.58 -0.65
N GLY A 56 -3.45 -9.73 -1.98
CA GLY A 56 -4.65 -10.21 -2.68
C GLY A 56 -5.83 -9.26 -2.49
N ILE A 57 -5.70 -8.04 -3.02
CA ILE A 57 -6.76 -7.02 -2.94
C ILE A 57 -7.35 -6.84 -4.33
N GLU A 58 -8.65 -7.07 -4.47
CA GLU A 58 -9.39 -6.82 -5.71
C GLU A 58 -10.41 -5.68 -5.50
N VAL A 59 -10.29 -4.63 -6.31
CA VAL A 59 -11.26 -3.53 -6.39
C VAL A 59 -11.89 -3.54 -7.78
N LYS A 60 -13.21 -3.73 -7.85
CA LYS A 60 -13.92 -3.76 -9.15
C LYS A 60 -14.26 -2.35 -9.63
N ASN A 61 -14.96 -1.58 -8.82
CA ASN A 61 -15.33 -0.19 -9.12
C ASN A 61 -15.08 0.67 -7.89
N GLY A 62 -14.01 1.47 -7.89
CA GLY A 62 -13.63 2.16 -6.67
C GLY A 62 -12.17 2.53 -6.56
N SER A 63 -11.76 2.90 -5.34
CA SER A 63 -10.37 3.26 -5.07
C SER A 63 -9.79 2.57 -3.85
N LEU A 64 -8.47 2.36 -3.91
CA LEU A 64 -7.63 1.93 -2.81
C LEU A 64 -6.60 3.03 -2.54
N GLY A 65 -6.57 3.55 -1.31
CA GLY A 65 -5.63 4.59 -0.89
C GLY A 65 -4.79 4.16 0.32
N LEU A 66 -3.48 4.33 0.22
CA LEU A 66 -2.54 4.22 1.35
C LEU A 66 -1.77 5.53 1.52
N LEU A 67 -2.02 6.21 2.64
CA LEU A 67 -1.57 7.58 2.87
C LEU A 67 -0.83 7.70 4.20
N GLY A 68 0.37 8.30 4.17
CA GLY A 68 1.14 8.63 5.37
C GLY A 68 1.55 7.39 6.15
N ILE A 69 2.33 6.52 5.52
CA ILE A 69 2.87 5.31 6.15
C ILE A 69 4.33 5.55 6.50
N GLU A 70 4.68 5.48 7.78
CA GLU A 70 6.06 5.54 8.25
C GLU A 70 6.48 4.20 8.86
N ILE A 71 7.55 3.61 8.33
CA ILE A 71 8.22 2.44 8.91
C ILE A 71 9.64 2.83 9.29
N LYS A 72 9.96 2.79 10.58
CA LYS A 72 11.33 3.09 11.04
C LYS A 72 12.28 1.93 10.78
N HIS A 73 11.89 0.71 11.14
CA HIS A 73 12.68 -0.50 10.90
C HIS A 73 11.78 -1.65 10.42
N GLY A 74 12.06 -2.16 9.22
CA GLY A 74 11.40 -3.33 8.64
C GLY A 74 10.88 -3.06 7.24
N TYR A 75 9.70 -3.60 6.89
CA TYR A 75 9.32 -3.73 5.48
C TYR A 75 7.84 -3.37 5.24
N LEU A 76 7.56 -2.76 4.09
CA LEU A 76 6.21 -2.65 3.53
C LEU A 76 6.14 -3.46 2.24
N GLU A 77 5.19 -4.39 2.16
CA GLU A 77 4.94 -5.19 0.97
C GLU A 77 3.49 -5.06 0.52
N LEU A 78 3.31 -4.80 -0.77
CA LEU A 78 2.02 -4.76 -1.45
C LEU A 78 2.08 -5.75 -2.62
N LEU A 79 1.28 -6.82 -2.54
CA LEU A 79 1.34 -7.94 -3.47
C LEU A 79 -0.05 -8.29 -4.03
N GLY A 80 -0.13 -8.39 -5.36
CA GLY A 80 -1.32 -8.89 -6.05
C GLY A 80 -2.53 -7.98 -5.84
N ILE A 81 -2.38 -6.71 -6.24
CA ILE A 81 -3.44 -5.71 -6.11
C ILE A 81 -4.00 -5.43 -7.50
N GLU A 82 -5.28 -5.70 -7.69
CA GLU A 82 -5.98 -5.44 -8.95
C GLU A 82 -7.07 -4.38 -8.70
N ASN A 83 -7.03 -3.29 -9.47
CA ASN A 83 -8.14 -2.35 -9.56
C ASN A 83 -8.69 -2.34 -11.00
N LYS A 84 -9.93 -2.78 -11.19
CA LYS A 84 -10.54 -2.86 -12.53
C LYS A 84 -10.97 -1.48 -13.03
N HIS A 85 -11.58 -0.67 -12.17
CA HIS A 85 -12.07 0.66 -12.51
C HIS A 85 -11.91 1.62 -11.33
N GLY A 86 -11.08 2.64 -11.50
CA GLY A 86 -10.90 3.74 -10.54
C GLY A 86 -9.44 4.02 -10.22
N TYR A 87 -9.14 4.30 -8.96
CA TYR A 87 -7.86 4.86 -8.55
C TYR A 87 -7.12 3.95 -7.57
N LEU A 88 -5.81 3.81 -7.75
CA LEU A 88 -4.91 3.24 -6.75
C LEU A 88 -3.87 4.28 -6.41
N GLU A 89 -3.82 4.68 -5.15
CA GLU A 89 -2.95 5.76 -4.68
C GLU A 89 -2.08 5.31 -3.51
N LEU A 90 -0.76 5.47 -3.66
CA LEU A 90 0.22 5.33 -2.60
C LEU A 90 0.92 6.68 -2.38
N LEU A 91 0.65 7.33 -1.25
CA LEU A 91 1.11 8.68 -0.95
C LEU A 91 1.89 8.75 0.36
N GLY A 92 3.09 9.33 0.31
CA GLY A 92 3.85 9.68 1.51
C GLY A 92 4.25 8.44 2.31
N ILE A 93 4.86 7.47 1.64
CA ILE A 93 5.37 6.25 2.25
C ILE A 93 6.87 6.43 2.52
N GLU A 94 7.27 6.37 3.79
CA GLU A 94 8.67 6.45 4.21
C GLU A 94 9.10 5.16 4.93
N VAL A 95 10.16 4.54 4.44
CA VAL A 95 10.88 3.46 5.13
C VAL A 95 12.28 3.95 5.49
N ARG A 96 12.58 4.09 6.79
CA ARG A 96 13.90 4.57 7.21
C ARG A 96 14.97 3.49 7.08
N HIS A 97 14.73 2.32 7.65
CA HIS A 97 15.63 1.17 7.57
C HIS A 97 14.88 -0.08 7.14
N GLY A 98 15.22 -0.62 5.97
CA GLY A 98 14.60 -1.82 5.39
C GLY A 98 14.05 -1.56 3.99
N SER A 99 12.90 -2.14 3.65
CA SER A 99 12.50 -2.25 2.25
C SER A 99 11.04 -1.89 1.97
N LEU A 100 10.82 -1.33 0.78
CA LEU A 100 9.50 -1.15 0.19
C LEU A 100 9.39 -2.03 -1.06
N GLY A 101 8.38 -2.91 -1.10
CA GLY A 101 8.12 -3.80 -2.23
C GLY A 101 6.71 -3.63 -2.78
N LEU A 102 6.59 -3.26 -4.06
CA LEU A 102 5.33 -3.24 -4.82
C LEU A 102 5.42 -4.27 -5.94
N LEU A 103 4.60 -5.33 -5.87
CA LEU A 103 4.64 -6.44 -6.81
C LEU A 103 3.24 -6.81 -7.33
N GLY A 104 3.10 -6.84 -8.66
CA GLY A 104 1.85 -7.28 -9.31
C GLY A 104 0.69 -6.34 -8.98
N ILE A 105 0.88 -5.06 -9.27
CA ILE A 105 -0.17 -4.04 -9.13
C ILE A 105 -0.70 -3.71 -10.52
N GLU A 106 -1.97 -4.00 -10.76
CA GLU A 106 -2.64 -3.77 -12.04
C GLU A 106 -3.81 -2.81 -11.86
N VAL A 107 -3.88 -1.78 -12.71
CA VAL A 107 -5.08 -0.96 -12.89
C VAL A 107 -5.59 -1.12 -14.33
N LYS A 108 -6.78 -1.69 -14.50
CA LYS A 108 -7.32 -1.91 -15.86
C LYS A 108 -7.82 -0.60 -16.47
N HIS A 109 -8.66 0.14 -15.75
CA HIS A 109 -9.18 1.43 -16.19
C HIS A 109 -9.09 2.48 -15.09
N GLY A 110 -8.27 3.51 -15.30
CA GLY A 110 -8.11 4.62 -14.37
C GLY A 110 -6.65 4.93 -14.06
N TYR A 111 -6.33 5.14 -12.80
CA TYR A 111 -5.07 5.77 -12.42
C TYR A 111 -4.34 4.97 -11.36
N LEU A 112 -3.03 4.83 -11.57
CA LEU A 112 -2.09 4.38 -10.56
C LEU A 112 -1.18 5.56 -10.22
N GLU A 113 -1.24 6.05 -8.99
CA GLU A 113 -0.39 7.14 -8.51
C GLU A 113 0.51 6.69 -7.37
N LEU A 114 1.81 6.89 -7.56
CA LEU A 114 2.87 6.61 -6.61
C LEU A 114 3.61 7.90 -6.31
N LEU A 115 3.37 8.49 -5.15
CA LEU A 115 3.91 9.80 -4.79
C LEU A 115 4.64 9.80 -3.44
N ALA A 116 5.82 10.43 -3.43
CA ALA A 116 6.66 10.58 -2.25
C ALA A 116 7.01 9.24 -1.57
N LEU A 117 7.46 8.26 -2.35
CA LEU A 117 7.99 6.99 -1.83
C LEU A 117 9.46 7.15 -1.48
N ARG A 118 9.82 7.00 -0.20
CA ARG A 118 11.19 7.22 0.28
C ARG A 118 11.72 6.01 1.03
N VAL A 119 12.92 5.56 0.66
CA VAL A 119 13.69 4.57 1.41
C VAL A 119 15.04 5.17 1.77
N LYS A 120 15.34 5.35 3.06
CA LYS A 120 16.59 6.01 3.49
C LYS A 120 17.79 5.08 3.60
N HIS A 121 17.57 3.85 4.06
CA HIS A 121 18.59 2.83 4.24
C HIS A 121 17.99 1.47 3.89
N GLY A 122 18.11 1.07 2.62
CA GLY A 122 17.71 -0.24 2.15
C GLY A 122 17.28 -0.21 0.69
N SER A 123 16.19 -0.88 0.35
CA SER A 123 15.81 -1.13 -1.04
C SER A 123 14.36 -0.79 -1.36
N LEU A 124 14.15 -0.37 -2.60
CA LEU A 124 12.84 -0.24 -3.21
C LEU A 124 12.76 -1.23 -4.37
N GLY A 125 11.75 -2.10 -4.37
CA GLY A 125 11.43 -2.99 -5.47
C GLY A 125 10.07 -2.64 -6.07
N LEU A 126 10.05 -2.31 -7.35
CA LEU A 126 8.83 -2.10 -8.13
C LEU A 126 8.81 -3.09 -9.29
N LEU A 127 7.86 -4.02 -9.30
CA LEU A 127 7.77 -5.05 -10.35
C LEU A 127 6.32 -5.29 -10.77
N ALA A 128 6.10 -5.40 -12.08
CA ALA A 128 4.78 -5.59 -12.67
C ALA A 128 3.76 -4.56 -12.19
N LEU A 129 4.09 -3.27 -12.36
CA LEU A 129 3.13 -2.16 -12.25
C LEU A 129 2.55 -1.90 -13.64
N GLU A 130 1.25 -2.12 -13.82
CA GLU A 130 0.59 -2.01 -15.12
C GLU A 130 -0.66 -1.13 -15.04
N VAL A 131 -0.81 -0.22 -16.01
CA VAL A 131 -2.07 0.49 -16.26
C VAL A 131 -2.47 0.22 -17.72
N LYS A 132 -3.59 -0.46 -17.94
CA LYS A 132 -4.04 -0.81 -19.31
C LYS A 132 -4.68 0.37 -20.02
N HIS A 133 -5.62 1.03 -19.35
CA HIS A 133 -6.34 2.18 -19.89
C HIS A 133 -6.39 3.31 -18.86
N GLY A 134 -5.57 4.33 -19.06
CA GLY A 134 -5.52 5.49 -18.20
C GLY A 134 -4.08 5.95 -18.01
N SER A 135 -3.68 6.30 -16.79
CA SER A 135 -2.33 6.82 -16.58
C SER A 135 -1.64 6.31 -15.32
N LEU A 136 -0.31 6.29 -15.42
CA LEU A 136 0.60 5.97 -14.34
C LEU A 136 1.34 7.24 -13.95
N GLY A 137 1.14 7.69 -12.71
CA GLY A 137 1.86 8.79 -12.09
C GLY A 137 2.94 8.28 -11.15
N LEU A 138 4.19 8.68 -11.37
CA LEU A 138 5.33 8.38 -10.51
C LEU A 138 6.04 9.70 -10.16
N LEU A 139 6.01 10.11 -8.89
CA LEU A 139 6.66 11.35 -8.47
C LEU A 139 7.32 11.21 -7.10
N GLY A 140 8.55 11.72 -6.98
CA GLY A 140 9.25 11.78 -5.69
C GLY A 140 9.61 10.40 -5.13
N ILE A 141 10.13 9.51 -5.97
CA ILE A 141 10.78 8.27 -5.53
C ILE A 141 12.22 8.59 -5.14
N GLU A 142 12.58 8.32 -3.89
CA GLU A 142 13.93 8.58 -3.37
C GLU A 142 14.47 7.33 -2.66
N ILE A 143 15.64 6.87 -3.07
CA ILE A 143 16.41 5.85 -2.35
C ILE A 143 17.72 6.49 -1.94
N LYS A 144 17.94 6.64 -0.64
CA LYS A 144 19.26 6.95 -0.11
C LYS A 144 19.93 5.63 0.26
N HIS A 145 21.21 5.52 -0.04
CA HIS A 145 22.03 4.44 0.48
C HIS A 145 22.71 4.92 1.75
N GLY A 146 22.74 4.06 2.78
CA GLY A 146 23.63 4.29 3.92
C GLY A 146 25.07 4.15 3.46
N SER A 147 25.87 5.18 3.73
CA SER A 147 27.34 5.11 3.73
C SER A 147 27.81 4.03 4.70
#